data_AF-A0A8S3GXA5-F1
#
_entry.id   AF-A0A8S3GXA5-F1
#
_cell.length_a   1.000
_cell.length_b   1.000
_cell.length_c   1.000
_cell.angle_alpha   90.00
_cell.angle_beta   90.00
_cell.angle_gamma   90.00
#
_symmetry.space_group_name_H-M   'P 1'
#
loop_
_entity.id
_entity.type
_entity.pdbx_description
1 polymer ?
#
loop_
_entity_poly.entity_id
_entity_poly.type
_entity_poly.pdbx_seq_one_letter_code
_entity_poly.pdbx_strand_id
1 'polypeptide(L)'
;NITNTSITTNNNKSKSDGDEKNNNTSSTKRPRIEYEQTGYARGLQPDAFLGATDIYDEELMFLVKWQGVSKAELVPSRIVNKESPQMVIKFYEERLTWNAKNNSLNDNKKA
;
A
#
# COMPACT_ATOMS: atom_id res chain seq x y z
N ASN A 1 -10.22 -28.56 -18.96
CA ASN A 1 -9.73 -27.76 -20.10
C ASN A 1 -10.87 -26.89 -20.62
N ILE A 2 -10.98 -25.67 -20.12
CA ILE A 2 -11.91 -24.67 -20.64
C ILE A 2 -11.06 -23.43 -20.94
N THR A 3 -11.12 -23.00 -22.19
CA THR A 3 -10.22 -22.05 -22.86
C THR A 3 -10.52 -20.60 -22.50
N ASN A 4 -9.46 -19.80 -22.47
CA ASN A 4 -9.48 -18.34 -22.36
C ASN A 4 -10.36 -17.70 -23.43
N THR A 5 -11.16 -16.71 -23.03
CA THR A 5 -11.78 -15.75 -23.95
C THR A 5 -11.34 -14.34 -23.54
N SER A 6 -10.57 -13.72 -24.43
CA SER A 6 -10.14 -12.33 -24.36
C SER A 6 -11.34 -11.39 -24.46
N ILE A 7 -11.41 -10.36 -23.60
CA ILE A 7 -12.26 -9.20 -23.81
C ILE A 7 -11.39 -7.94 -23.78
N THR A 8 -11.47 -7.24 -24.90
CA THR A 8 -10.76 -6.04 -25.33
C THR A 8 -11.21 -4.79 -24.56
N THR A 9 -10.21 -3.93 -24.31
CA THR A 9 -10.16 -2.48 -24.06
C THR A 9 -11.44 -1.66 -24.21
N ASN A 10 -11.72 -0.79 -23.23
CA ASN A 10 -12.48 0.45 -23.44
C ASN A 10 -11.79 1.66 -22.80
N ASN A 11 -11.44 2.61 -23.68
CA ASN A 11 -10.96 3.95 -23.39
C ASN A 11 -12.12 4.84 -22.94
N ASN A 12 -11.95 5.60 -21.85
CA ASN A 12 -12.76 6.80 -21.60
C ASN A 12 -11.85 7.98 -21.23
N LYS A 13 -11.93 9.00 -22.09
CA LYS A 13 -11.24 10.28 -22.11
C LYS A 13 -12.21 11.34 -21.57
N SER A 14 -11.83 12.13 -20.56
CA SER A 14 -12.42 13.44 -20.18
C SER A 14 -11.49 14.08 -19.13
N LYS A 15 -10.59 14.98 -19.52
CA LYS A 15 -10.72 16.45 -19.63
C LYS A 15 -10.30 17.17 -18.34
N SER A 16 -9.27 18.00 -18.53
CA SER A 16 -8.68 18.99 -17.65
C SER A 16 -9.67 20.07 -17.23
N ASP A 17 -9.54 20.54 -15.99
CA ASP A 17 -9.55 21.98 -15.69
C ASP A 17 -8.51 22.22 -14.60
N GLY A 18 -7.63 23.20 -14.85
CA GLY A 18 -6.55 23.57 -13.96
C GLY A 18 -7.01 24.61 -12.94
N ASP A 19 -6.37 24.59 -11.78
CA ASP A 19 -6.19 25.80 -10.98
C ASP A 19 -4.80 25.75 -10.34
N GLU A 20 -3.96 26.66 -10.80
CA GLU A 20 -2.60 26.91 -10.39
C GLU A 20 -2.62 27.87 -9.20
N LYS A 21 -2.10 27.46 -8.03
CA LYS A 21 -1.63 28.39 -7.00
C LYS A 21 -0.45 27.82 -6.22
N ASN A 22 0.71 28.32 -6.64
CA ASN A 22 2.02 28.36 -6.02
C ASN A 22 2.00 28.57 -4.49
N ASN A 23 2.86 27.86 -3.74
CA ASN A 23 3.56 28.39 -2.57
C ASN A 23 4.71 27.46 -2.13
N ASN A 24 5.94 27.96 -2.33
CA ASN A 24 7.18 27.44 -1.76
C ASN A 24 7.12 27.38 -0.22
N THR A 25 7.19 26.17 0.33
CA THR A 25 7.71 25.93 1.68
C THR A 25 8.62 24.71 1.63
N SER A 26 9.90 24.94 1.83
CA SER A 26 10.99 23.96 1.89
C SER A 26 10.91 23.10 3.15
N SER A 27 9.89 22.25 3.23
CA SER A 27 9.93 21.00 3.98
C SER A 27 10.19 19.90 2.96
N THR A 28 11.27 19.14 3.09
CA THR A 28 11.63 18.05 2.16
C THR A 28 10.61 16.91 2.27
N LYS A 29 9.37 17.13 1.80
CA LYS A 29 8.35 16.11 1.66
C LYS A 29 8.89 15.08 0.70
N ARG A 30 8.90 13.82 1.12
CA ARG A 30 9.35 12.75 0.24
C ARG A 30 8.39 12.69 -0.95
N PRO A 31 8.89 12.46 -2.18
CA PRO A 31 8.03 12.43 -3.35
C PRO A 31 7.01 11.30 -3.20
N ARG A 32 5.75 11.62 -3.51
CA ARG A 32 4.67 10.63 -3.55
C ARG A 32 5.01 9.56 -4.59
N ILE A 33 4.98 8.30 -4.17
CA ILE A 33 5.23 7.18 -5.09
C ILE A 33 3.98 6.92 -5.91
N GLU A 34 4.09 7.09 -7.23
CA GLU A 34 2.99 6.81 -8.17
C GLU A 34 3.06 5.40 -8.73
N TYR A 35 1.95 4.93 -9.30
CA TYR A 35 1.82 3.56 -9.82
C TYR A 35 2.95 3.21 -10.79
N GLU A 36 3.24 4.13 -11.72
CA GLU A 36 4.25 4.00 -12.79
C GLU A 36 5.67 3.78 -12.24
N GLN A 37 5.92 4.13 -10.99
CA GLN A 37 7.23 4.00 -10.34
C GLN A 37 7.41 2.64 -9.64
N THR A 38 6.37 1.82 -9.56
CA THR A 38 6.37 0.56 -8.80
C THR A 38 6.68 -0.65 -9.67
N GLY A 39 7.06 -1.76 -9.03
CA GLY A 39 7.19 -3.06 -9.69
C GLY A 39 5.91 -3.54 -10.41
N TYR A 40 4.72 -3.14 -9.96
CA TYR A 40 3.46 -3.48 -10.64
C TYR A 40 3.39 -2.90 -12.06
N ALA A 41 3.77 -1.62 -12.25
CA ALA A 41 3.81 -1.00 -13.57
C ALA A 41 4.81 -1.67 -14.51
N ARG A 42 5.84 -2.33 -13.96
CA ARG A 42 6.81 -3.14 -14.73
C ARG A 42 6.36 -4.59 -14.96
N GLY A 43 5.15 -4.95 -14.54
CA GLY A 43 4.60 -6.31 -14.69
C GLY A 43 5.23 -7.34 -13.75
N LEU A 44 5.94 -6.90 -12.71
CA LEU A 44 6.51 -7.82 -11.72
C LEU A 44 5.42 -8.41 -10.85
N GLN A 45 5.48 -9.72 -10.62
CA GLN A 45 4.59 -10.38 -9.67
C GLN A 45 5.17 -10.24 -8.25
N PRO A 46 4.36 -9.86 -7.26
CA PRO A 46 4.81 -9.86 -5.87
C PRO A 46 5.09 -11.29 -5.41
N ASP A 47 6.20 -11.48 -4.73
CA ASP A 47 6.60 -12.76 -4.11
C ASP A 47 6.10 -12.82 -2.66
N ALA A 48 6.37 -11.76 -1.88
CA ALA A 48 5.92 -11.63 -0.49
C ALA A 48 5.92 -10.16 -0.04
N PHE A 49 5.10 -9.85 0.98
CA PHE A 49 5.23 -8.61 1.74
C PHE A 49 6.12 -8.85 2.95
N LEU A 50 7.26 -8.17 2.98
CA LEU A 50 8.27 -8.32 4.02
C LEU A 50 7.89 -7.54 5.29
N GLY A 51 7.10 -6.49 5.14
CA GLY A 51 6.65 -5.64 6.24
C GLY A 51 5.74 -4.52 5.75
N ALA A 52 5.24 -3.74 6.71
CA ALA A 52 4.48 -2.53 6.45
C ALA A 52 4.92 -1.42 7.40
N THR A 53 4.75 -0.16 7.00
CA THR A 53 5.13 1.01 7.80
C THR A 53 4.19 2.18 7.50
N ASP A 54 3.82 2.91 8.53
CA ASP A 54 2.91 4.07 8.53
C ASP A 54 3.64 5.41 8.79
N ILE A 55 4.98 5.39 8.79
CA ILE A 55 5.82 6.56 9.11
C ILE A 55 5.86 7.63 8.00
N TYR A 56 5.22 7.39 6.86
CA TYR A 56 5.29 8.24 5.68
C TYR A 56 3.96 8.99 5.49
N ASP A 57 3.92 10.28 5.80
CA ASP A 57 2.81 11.21 5.50
C ASP A 57 1.39 10.60 5.65
N GLU A 58 1.16 9.84 6.73
CA GLU A 58 -0.12 9.17 7.04
C GLU A 58 -0.59 8.11 6.00
N GLU A 59 0.27 7.74 5.05
CA GLU A 59 0.01 6.67 4.08
C GLU A 59 0.74 5.39 4.50
N LEU A 60 -0.03 4.32 4.70
CA LEU A 60 0.55 3.00 4.92
C LEU A 60 1.30 2.54 3.66
N MET A 61 2.53 2.09 3.84
CA MET A 61 3.40 1.56 2.80
C MET A 61 3.73 0.09 3.08
N PHE A 62 3.81 -0.73 2.04
CA PHE A 62 4.28 -2.12 2.11
C PHE A 62 5.69 -2.24 1.54
N LEU A 63 6.53 -3.05 2.19
CA LEU A 63 7.80 -3.48 1.65
C LEU A 63 7.59 -4.76 0.83
N VAL A 64 7.58 -4.64 -0.49
CA VAL A 64 7.26 -5.72 -1.43
C VAL A 64 8.55 -6.34 -1.94
N LYS A 65 8.65 -7.67 -1.81
CA LYS A 65 9.62 -8.49 -2.53
C LYS A 65 8.99 -8.93 -3.85
N TRP A 66 9.69 -8.76 -4.96
CA TRP A 66 9.22 -9.16 -6.28
C TRP A 66 9.86 -10.47 -6.72
N GLN A 67 9.14 -11.26 -7.52
CA GLN A 67 9.68 -12.49 -8.09
C GLN A 67 10.88 -12.19 -9.00
N GLY A 68 11.98 -12.91 -8.81
CA GLY A 68 13.19 -12.76 -9.61
C GLY A 68 13.97 -11.46 -9.37
N VAL A 69 13.55 -10.60 -8.43
CA VAL A 69 14.27 -9.36 -8.07
C VAL A 69 14.73 -9.45 -6.63
N SER A 70 16.04 -9.28 -6.41
CA SER A 70 16.64 -9.34 -5.07
C SER A 70 16.28 -8.12 -4.21
N LYS A 71 16.10 -6.96 -4.85
CA LYS A 71 15.81 -5.69 -4.19
C LYS A 71 14.31 -5.54 -3.94
N ALA A 72 13.93 -5.38 -2.66
CA ALA A 72 12.57 -5.04 -2.27
C ALA A 72 12.28 -3.54 -2.49
N GLU A 73 11.00 -3.21 -2.65
CA GLU A 73 10.54 -1.84 -2.91
C GLU A 73 9.40 -1.45 -1.97
N LEU A 74 9.37 -0.17 -1.58
CA LEU A 74 8.23 0.38 -0.86
C LEU A 74 7.12 0.75 -1.84
N VAL A 75 5.92 0.24 -1.59
CA VAL A 75 4.74 0.48 -2.42
C VAL A 75 3.59 0.98 -1.54
N PRO A 76 2.90 2.07 -1.93
CA PRO A 76 1.73 2.56 -1.22
C PRO A 76 0.61 1.53 -1.11
N SER A 77 -0.02 1.44 0.07
CA SER A 77 -1.16 0.56 0.33
C SER A 77 -2.29 0.74 -0.68
N ARG A 78 -2.57 1.98 -1.12
CA ARG A 78 -3.57 2.29 -2.16
C ARG A 78 -3.34 1.51 -3.47
N ILE A 79 -2.08 1.21 -3.81
CA ILE A 79 -1.72 0.44 -5.01
C ILE A 79 -1.79 -1.06 -4.69
N VAL A 80 -1.17 -1.50 -3.59
CA VAL A 80 -1.12 -2.94 -3.23
C VAL A 80 -2.52 -3.51 -3.02
N ASN A 81 -3.42 -2.77 -2.38
CA ASN A 81 -4.81 -3.19 -2.14
C ASN A 81 -5.60 -3.43 -3.44
N LYS A 82 -5.25 -2.71 -4.51
CA LYS A 82 -5.88 -2.85 -5.81
C LYS A 82 -5.29 -4.01 -6.62
N GLU A 83 -3.96 -4.09 -6.65
CA GLU A 83 -3.25 -5.03 -7.52
C GLU A 83 -3.13 -6.44 -6.91
N SER A 84 -3.10 -6.58 -5.59
CA SER A 84 -2.90 -7.88 -4.92
C SER A 84 -3.67 -8.02 -3.60
N PRO A 85 -5.01 -7.85 -3.61
CA PRO A 85 -5.82 -7.82 -2.40
C PRO A 85 -5.71 -9.09 -1.56
N GLN A 86 -5.66 -10.27 -2.19
CA GLN A 86 -5.57 -11.55 -1.47
C GLN A 86 -4.24 -11.68 -0.71
N MET A 87 -3.15 -11.14 -1.25
CA MET A 87 -1.85 -11.14 -0.59
C MET A 87 -1.82 -10.17 0.59
N VAL A 88 -2.52 -9.03 0.49
CA VAL A 88 -2.67 -8.06 1.59
C VAL A 88 -3.42 -8.69 2.75
N ILE A 89 -4.57 -9.32 2.46
CA ILE A 89 -5.39 -9.99 3.47
C ILE A 89 -4.55 -11.06 4.18
N LYS A 90 -3.92 -11.96 3.42
CA LYS A 90 -3.06 -13.01 3.97
C LYS A 90 -1.94 -12.45 4.83
N PHE A 91 -1.27 -11.37 4.40
CA PHE A 91 -0.20 -10.75 5.16
C PHE A 91 -0.66 -10.31 6.55
N TYR A 92 -1.87 -9.74 6.64
CA TYR A 92 -2.46 -9.36 7.91
C TYR A 92 -2.95 -10.56 8.72
N GLU A 93 -3.58 -11.55 8.10
CA GLU A 93 -4.01 -12.78 8.78
C GLU A 93 -2.86 -13.47 9.52
N GLU A 94 -1.68 -13.54 8.89
CA GLU A 94 -0.48 -14.13 9.48
C GLU A 94 0.11 -13.32 10.65
N ARG A 95 -0.22 -12.02 10.75
CA ARG A 95 0.43 -11.06 11.68
C ARG A 95 -0.53 -10.42 12.68
N LEU A 96 -1.84 -10.66 12.55
CA LEU A 96 -2.86 -10.07 13.39
C LEU A 96 -2.71 -10.60 14.81
N THR A 97 -2.42 -9.71 15.76
CA THR A 97 -2.36 -10.02 17.18
C THR A 97 -3.37 -9.17 17.93
N TRP A 98 -4.13 -9.80 18.82
CA TRP A 98 -5.11 -9.13 19.67
C TRP A 98 -4.47 -8.76 20.99
N ASN A 99 -4.02 -7.51 21.13
CA ASN A 99 -3.50 -6.99 22.40
C ASN A 99 -4.67 -6.66 23.35
N ALA A 100 -5.08 -7.62 24.17
CA ALA A 100 -6.12 -7.43 25.19
C ALA A 100 -5.56 -6.80 26.48
N LYS A 101 -5.12 -5.53 26.48
CA LYS A 101 -4.86 -4.74 27.71
C LYS A 101 -5.19 -3.27 27.40
N ASN A 102 -6.20 -2.65 28.00
CA ASN A 102 -6.19 -2.20 29.39
C ASN A 102 -7.60 -2.25 30.04
N ASN A 103 -7.82 -3.15 31.00
CA ASN A 103 -8.87 -2.97 32.01
C ASN A 103 -8.30 -2.97 33.45
N SER A 104 -6.98 -2.92 33.62
CA SER A 104 -6.32 -2.75 34.92
C SER A 104 -5.90 -1.29 35.12
N LEU A 105 -6.89 -0.40 35.14
CA LEU A 105 -6.77 0.96 35.67
C LEU A 105 -8.03 1.17 36.54
N ASN A 106 -8.08 0.58 37.75
CA ASN A 106 -8.80 1.14 38.91
C ASN A 106 -8.84 0.34 40.22
N ASP A 107 -8.11 -0.76 40.39
CA ASP A 107 -8.07 -1.42 41.71
C ASP A 107 -6.86 -0.90 42.49
N ASN A 108 -7.07 0.19 43.25
CA ASN A 108 -6.50 0.48 44.58
C ASN A 108 -6.49 2.00 44.89
N LYS A 109 -7.68 2.59 45.07
CA LYS A 109 -7.86 3.76 45.93
C LYS A 109 -9.20 3.68 46.65
N LYS A 110 -9.24 2.82 47.67
CA LYS A 110 -10.19 2.73 48.82
C LYS A 110 -9.72 1.47 49.58
N ALA A 111 -9.38 1.48 50.86
CA ALA A 111 -9.54 2.43 51.95
C ALA A 111 -8.32 2.32 52.90
#